data_AF-M0QR06-F1
#
_entry.id   AF-M0QR06-F1
#
_cell.length_a   1.000
_cell.length_b   1.000
_cell.length_c   1.000
_cell.angle_alpha   90.00
_cell.angle_beta   90.00
_cell.angle_gamma   90.00
#
_symmetry.space_group_name_H-M   'P 1'
#
loop_
_entity.id
_entity.type
_entity.pdbx_description
1 polymer ?
#
loop_
_entity_poly.entity_id
_entity_poly.type
_entity_poly.pdbx_seq_one_letter_code
_entity_poly.pdbx_strand_id
1 'polypeptide(L)'
;MPGTSGTDAGFGAFEGDLRKAERKVAGEIDPGARAVVVAIAVLVAMASLVLTHTGSASGIDVLTFSSAADAERVTITSRVFVYLLAVFGIGASALALLTRRWIIAWVALCGSAVACVAGMLAWWTRNTPGVGGIQPPSGVGIGLVLGFLASLVLTFHWARVVWARSTYHLALEEERRKEAAAREEAAKSLQRRPGQD
;
A
#
# COMPACT_ATOMS: atom_id res chain seq x y z
N MET A 1 -57.83 -2.52 11.33
CA MET A 1 -57.04 -2.83 10.12
C MET A 1 -55.61 -3.16 10.53
N PRO A 2 -55.21 -4.43 10.65
CA PRO A 2 -53.81 -4.80 10.87
C PRO A 2 -53.15 -5.16 9.54
N GLY A 3 -52.09 -4.44 9.15
CA GLY A 3 -51.40 -4.74 7.89
C GLY A 3 -50.31 -3.74 7.49
N THR A 4 -49.31 -3.51 8.35
CA THR A 4 -48.09 -2.76 7.96
C THR A 4 -46.78 -3.38 8.43
N SER A 5 -46.80 -4.38 9.32
CA SER A 5 -45.57 -4.95 9.90
C SER A 5 -44.70 -5.78 8.94
N GLY A 6 -45.24 -6.21 7.79
CA GLY A 6 -44.49 -7.02 6.81
C GLY A 6 -43.59 -6.19 5.89
N THR A 7 -43.95 -4.94 5.63
CA THR A 7 -43.24 -4.08 4.66
C THR A 7 -42.00 -3.45 5.27
N ASP A 8 -42.09 -2.98 6.52
CA ASP A 8 -40.99 -2.34 7.25
C ASP A 8 -39.84 -3.31 7.55
N ALA A 9 -40.15 -4.58 7.82
CA ALA A 9 -39.16 -5.63 8.02
C ALA A 9 -38.40 -5.98 6.73
N GLY A 10 -39.07 -5.92 5.58
CA GLY A 10 -38.45 -6.11 4.26
C GLY A 10 -37.51 -4.97 3.90
N PHE A 11 -37.94 -3.71 4.03
CA PHE A 11 -37.11 -2.54 3.77
C PHE A 11 -35.86 -2.46 4.67
N GLY A 12 -35.98 -2.82 5.96
CA GLY A 12 -34.84 -2.88 6.87
C GLY A 12 -33.80 -3.95 6.51
N ALA A 13 -34.24 -5.09 5.97
CA ALA A 13 -33.33 -6.12 5.47
C ALA A 13 -32.57 -5.64 4.21
N PHE A 14 -33.25 -4.93 3.30
CA PHE A 14 -32.61 -4.32 2.13
C PHE A 14 -31.60 -3.23 2.52
N GLU A 15 -31.88 -2.39 3.53
CA GLU A 15 -30.89 -1.44 4.07
C GLU A 15 -29.66 -2.15 4.66
N GLY A 16 -29.86 -3.27 5.37
CA GLY A 16 -28.78 -4.05 5.97
C GLY A 16 -27.86 -4.68 4.91
N ASP A 17 -28.44 -5.24 3.86
CA ASP A 17 -27.70 -5.80 2.73
C ASP A 17 -27.05 -4.71 1.87
N LEU A 18 -27.70 -3.56 1.69
CA LEU A 18 -27.10 -2.36 1.09
C LEU A 18 -25.89 -1.87 1.89
N ARG A 19 -25.98 -1.76 3.22
CA ARG A 19 -24.84 -1.35 4.06
C ARG A 19 -23.71 -2.38 4.06
N LYS A 20 -24.01 -3.68 4.01
CA LYS A 20 -22.99 -4.72 3.87
C LYS A 20 -22.34 -4.70 2.49
N ALA A 21 -23.13 -4.49 1.43
CA ALA A 21 -22.65 -4.33 0.08
C ALA A 21 -21.79 -3.06 -0.06
N GLU A 22 -22.25 -1.92 0.46
CA GLU A 22 -21.49 -0.66 0.54
C GLU A 22 -20.21 -0.84 1.35
N ARG A 23 -20.23 -1.56 2.48
CA ARG A 23 -19.02 -1.82 3.28
C ARG A 23 -18.02 -2.73 2.54
N LYS A 24 -18.53 -3.64 1.71
CA LYS A 24 -17.72 -4.54 0.88
C LYS A 24 -17.12 -3.80 -0.31
N VAL A 25 -17.92 -2.99 -1.02
CA VAL A 25 -17.49 -2.10 -2.12
C VAL A 25 -16.54 -1.01 -1.60
N ALA A 26 -16.79 -0.47 -0.41
CA ALA A 26 -15.88 0.45 0.26
C ALA A 26 -14.56 -0.22 0.66
N GLY A 27 -14.43 -1.54 0.63
CA GLY A 27 -13.15 -2.23 0.88
C GLY A 27 -12.20 -2.19 -0.32
N GLU A 28 -12.74 -1.99 -1.52
CA GLU A 28 -12.01 -2.10 -2.77
C GLU A 28 -11.30 -0.78 -3.12
N ILE A 29 -10.07 -0.90 -3.62
CA ILE A 29 -9.33 0.18 -4.27
C ILE A 29 -9.54 0.06 -5.77
N ASP A 30 -9.66 1.20 -6.45
CA ASP A 30 -9.49 1.27 -7.91
C ASP A 30 -8.11 1.88 -8.22
N PRO A 31 -7.06 1.05 -8.36
CA PRO A 31 -5.74 1.55 -8.68
C PRO A 31 -5.62 2.07 -10.13
N GLY A 32 -6.62 1.89 -11.01
CA GLY A 32 -6.66 2.47 -12.35
C GLY A 32 -5.36 2.31 -13.15
N ALA A 33 -4.95 3.36 -13.89
CA ALA A 33 -3.68 3.36 -14.63
C ALA A 33 -2.43 3.17 -13.75
N ARG A 34 -2.51 3.47 -12.45
CA ARG A 34 -1.39 3.29 -11.51
C ARG A 34 -1.14 1.82 -11.19
N ALA A 35 -2.16 0.96 -11.34
CA ALA A 35 -2.03 -0.49 -11.20
C ALA A 35 -0.96 -1.06 -12.15
N VAL A 36 -0.90 -0.53 -13.38
CA VAL A 36 0.08 -0.96 -14.39
C VAL A 36 1.49 -0.60 -13.96
N VAL A 37 1.70 0.62 -13.44
CA VAL A 37 3.03 1.04 -12.96
C VAL A 37 3.46 0.23 -11.75
N VAL A 38 2.55 -0.05 -10.81
CA VAL A 38 2.82 -0.95 -9.68
C VAL A 38 3.16 -2.35 -10.18
N ALA A 39 2.41 -2.90 -11.14
CA ALA A 39 2.70 -4.22 -11.71
C ALA A 39 4.08 -4.27 -12.38
N ILE A 40 4.44 -3.26 -13.16
CA ILE A 40 5.78 -3.14 -13.75
C ILE A 40 6.85 -3.05 -12.65
N ALA A 41 6.63 -2.25 -11.60
CA ALA A 41 7.56 -2.14 -10.49
C ALA A 41 7.73 -3.47 -9.73
N VAL A 42 6.65 -4.25 -9.56
CA VAL A 42 6.72 -5.61 -9.00
C VAL A 42 7.56 -6.53 -9.89
N LEU A 43 7.38 -6.48 -11.21
CA LEU A 43 8.20 -7.27 -12.14
C LEU A 43 9.68 -6.87 -12.09
N VAL A 44 9.98 -5.57 -12.00
CA VAL A 44 11.35 -5.08 -11.82
C VAL A 44 11.93 -5.54 -10.49
N ALA A 45 11.14 -5.53 -9.41
CA ALA A 45 11.56 -6.06 -8.11
C ALA A 45 11.85 -7.57 -8.17
N MET A 46 11.05 -8.35 -8.91
CA MET A 46 11.31 -9.77 -9.15
C MET A 46 12.60 -9.98 -9.95
N ALA A 47 12.80 -9.23 -11.04
CA ALA A 47 14.01 -9.30 -11.84
C ALA A 47 15.25 -8.93 -11.02
N SER A 48 15.16 -7.89 -10.19
CA SER A 48 16.20 -7.46 -9.25
C SER A 48 16.72 -8.63 -8.40
N LEU A 49 15.84 -9.49 -7.87
CA LEU A 49 16.24 -10.63 -7.05
C LEU A 49 17.06 -11.68 -7.81
N VAL A 50 16.83 -11.85 -9.11
CA VAL A 50 17.60 -12.77 -9.96
C VAL A 50 18.97 -12.19 -10.29
N LEU A 51 19.07 -10.87 -10.39
CA LEU A 51 20.32 -10.18 -10.69
C LEU A 51 21.23 -10.14 -9.46
N THR A 52 22.51 -9.89 -9.74
CA THR A 52 23.54 -9.80 -8.71
C THR A 52 23.36 -8.54 -7.88
N HIS A 53 23.22 -8.71 -6.56
CA HIS A 53 23.11 -7.61 -5.60
C HIS A 53 24.49 -7.16 -5.08
N THR A 54 25.46 -8.08 -5.05
CA THR A 54 26.82 -7.85 -4.54
C THR A 54 27.73 -8.95 -5.06
N GLY A 55 28.91 -8.60 -5.57
CA GLY A 55 29.91 -9.59 -6.00
C GLY A 55 29.32 -10.56 -7.03
N SER A 56 29.29 -11.86 -6.68
CA SER A 56 28.59 -12.92 -7.44
C SER A 56 27.23 -13.32 -6.86
N ALA A 57 26.83 -12.77 -5.71
CA ALA A 57 25.61 -13.13 -5.00
C ALA A 57 24.38 -12.39 -5.54
N SER A 58 23.36 -13.16 -5.92
CA SER A 58 22.03 -12.66 -6.29
C SER A 58 21.14 -12.41 -5.07
N GLY A 59 20.01 -11.72 -5.26
CA GLY A 59 18.98 -11.61 -4.22
C GLY A 59 18.39 -12.97 -3.81
N ILE A 60 18.33 -13.94 -4.72
CA ILE A 60 17.88 -15.31 -4.43
C ILE A 60 18.87 -16.04 -3.53
N ASP A 61 20.17 -15.87 -3.75
CA ASP A 61 21.21 -16.46 -2.90
C ASP A 61 21.08 -15.96 -1.45
N VAL A 62 20.70 -14.69 -1.29
CA VAL A 62 20.45 -14.06 0.01
C VAL A 62 19.19 -14.61 0.69
N LEU A 63 18.12 -14.87 -0.07
CA LEU A 63 16.86 -15.43 0.46
C LEU A 63 16.98 -16.89 0.89
N THR A 64 17.83 -17.66 0.20
CA THR A 64 18.00 -19.10 0.39
C THR A 64 19.10 -19.48 1.37
N PHE A 65 19.78 -18.49 1.99
CA PHE A 65 20.96 -18.70 2.82
C PHE A 65 22.05 -19.52 2.10
N SER A 66 22.25 -19.25 0.80
CA SER A 66 23.24 -19.92 -0.03
C SER A 66 24.66 -19.63 0.44
N SER A 67 25.57 -20.59 0.24
CA SER A 67 27.00 -20.44 0.56
C SER A 67 27.66 -19.26 -0.16
N ALA A 68 27.11 -18.83 -1.31
CA ALA A 68 27.54 -17.62 -2.01
C ALA A 68 27.27 -16.32 -1.21
N ALA A 69 26.18 -16.27 -0.43
CA ALA A 69 25.83 -15.12 0.42
C ALA A 69 26.68 -15.04 1.70
N ASP A 70 27.16 -16.19 2.18
CA ASP A 70 28.11 -16.24 3.30
C ASP A 70 29.55 -15.94 2.83
N ALA A 71 29.93 -16.37 1.63
CA ALA A 71 31.22 -16.04 1.01
C ALA A 71 31.40 -14.53 0.79
N GLU A 72 30.35 -13.82 0.40
CA GLU A 72 30.36 -12.36 0.18
C GLU A 72 30.05 -11.53 1.45
N ARG A 73 30.02 -12.18 2.63
CA ARG A 73 29.68 -11.58 3.93
C ARG A 73 28.51 -10.60 3.80
N VAL A 74 27.40 -11.05 3.21
CA VAL A 74 26.25 -10.18 2.97
C VAL A 74 25.80 -9.57 4.30
N THR A 75 26.03 -8.26 4.46
CA THR A 75 25.72 -7.52 5.68
C THR A 75 24.25 -7.67 6.02
N ILE A 76 23.94 -7.68 7.32
CA ILE A 76 22.56 -7.79 7.85
C ILE A 76 21.62 -6.82 7.13
N THR A 77 22.09 -5.61 6.83
CA THR A 77 21.36 -4.58 6.11
C THR A 77 20.89 -5.00 4.72
N SER A 78 21.76 -5.60 3.91
CA SER A 78 21.38 -6.08 2.57
C SER A 78 20.43 -7.27 2.64
N ARG A 79 20.58 -8.14 3.65
CA ARG A 79 19.63 -9.25 3.91
C ARG A 79 18.24 -8.71 4.23
N VAL A 80 18.15 -7.76 5.16
CA VAL A 80 16.89 -7.10 5.55
C VAL A 80 16.22 -6.46 4.35
N PHE A 81 16.98 -5.74 3.51
CA PHE A 81 16.42 -5.14 2.30
C PHE A 81 15.79 -6.17 1.35
N VAL A 82 16.49 -7.27 1.07
CA VAL A 82 16.02 -8.33 0.17
C VAL A 82 14.74 -8.99 0.70
N TYR A 83 14.66 -9.27 2.00
CA TYR A 83 13.43 -9.80 2.62
C TYR A 83 12.27 -8.81 2.54
N LEU A 84 12.51 -7.53 2.81
CA LEU A 84 11.47 -6.51 2.71
C LEU A 84 10.98 -6.35 1.26
N LEU A 85 11.90 -6.37 0.28
CA LEU A 85 11.57 -6.32 -1.13
C LEU A 85 10.74 -7.54 -1.57
N ALA A 86 11.11 -8.74 -1.13
CA ALA A 86 10.38 -9.97 -1.44
C ALA A 86 8.98 -10.00 -0.79
N VAL A 87 8.89 -9.73 0.51
CA VAL A 87 7.62 -9.83 1.26
C VAL A 87 6.67 -8.70 0.91
N PHE A 88 7.14 -7.45 0.92
CA PHE A 88 6.27 -6.28 0.77
C PHE A 88 6.28 -5.73 -0.66
N GLY A 89 7.47 -5.64 -1.25
CA GLY A 89 7.62 -5.14 -2.62
C GLY A 89 6.97 -6.06 -3.66
N ILE A 90 7.10 -7.38 -3.48
CA ILE A 90 6.52 -8.37 -4.40
C ILE A 90 5.25 -8.98 -3.80
N GLY A 91 5.35 -9.66 -2.66
CA GLY A 91 4.23 -10.43 -2.09
C GLY A 91 3.00 -9.57 -1.75
N ALA A 92 3.16 -8.60 -0.85
CA ALA A 92 2.05 -7.74 -0.43
C ALA A 92 1.53 -6.87 -1.58
N SER A 93 2.41 -6.38 -2.46
CA SER A 93 2.00 -5.58 -3.62
C SER A 93 1.22 -6.38 -4.65
N ALA A 94 1.66 -7.61 -4.98
CA ALA A 94 0.90 -8.51 -5.84
C ALA A 94 -0.44 -8.87 -5.21
N LEU A 95 -0.46 -9.19 -3.91
CA LEU A 95 -1.70 -9.50 -3.19
C LEU A 95 -2.66 -8.30 -3.14
N ALA A 96 -2.14 -7.08 -2.96
CA ALA A 96 -2.93 -5.85 -3.00
C ALA A 96 -3.55 -5.61 -4.39
N LEU A 97 -2.82 -5.87 -5.48
CA LEU A 97 -3.35 -5.77 -6.84
C LEU A 97 -4.43 -6.82 -7.12
N LEU A 98 -4.20 -8.07 -6.69
CA LEU A 98 -5.13 -9.18 -6.92
C LEU A 98 -6.42 -9.04 -6.11
N THR A 99 -6.29 -8.70 -4.83
CA THR A 99 -7.44 -8.60 -3.92
C THR A 99 -8.12 -7.25 -3.96
N ARG A 100 -7.44 -6.23 -4.50
CA ARG A 100 -7.87 -4.83 -4.49
C ARG A 100 -8.28 -4.34 -3.11
N ARG A 101 -7.73 -4.90 -2.02
CA ARG A 101 -8.08 -4.51 -0.66
C ARG A 101 -7.22 -3.35 -0.16
N TRP A 102 -7.86 -2.27 0.28
CA TRP A 102 -7.16 -1.09 0.79
C TRP A 102 -6.23 -1.36 1.98
N ILE A 103 -6.61 -2.27 2.89
CA ILE A 103 -5.77 -2.65 4.03
C ILE A 103 -4.45 -3.27 3.54
N ILE A 104 -4.51 -4.10 2.50
CA ILE A 104 -3.32 -4.76 1.95
C ILE A 104 -2.44 -3.73 1.23
N ALA A 105 -3.05 -2.76 0.53
CA ALA A 105 -2.33 -1.63 -0.05
C ALA A 105 -1.57 -0.80 1.01
N TRP A 106 -2.15 -0.59 2.19
CA TRP A 106 -1.47 0.04 3.34
C TRP A 106 -0.28 -0.77 3.83
N VAL A 107 -0.42 -2.09 3.95
CA VAL A 107 0.69 -2.98 4.36
C VAL A 107 1.80 -2.94 3.32
N ALA A 108 1.46 -3.01 2.03
CA ALA A 108 2.42 -2.88 0.94
C ALA A 108 3.14 -1.52 0.96
N LEU A 109 2.42 -0.42 1.25
CA LEU A 109 2.99 0.91 1.42
C LEU A 109 4.00 0.96 2.56
N CYS A 110 3.58 0.60 3.78
CA CYS A 110 4.44 0.67 4.96
C CYS A 110 5.69 -0.20 4.78
N GLY A 111 5.52 -1.42 4.28
CA GLY A 111 6.63 -2.32 4.03
C GLY A 111 7.60 -1.81 2.96
N SER A 112 7.08 -1.25 1.86
CA SER A 112 7.91 -0.64 0.80
C SER A 112 8.66 0.61 1.29
N ALA A 113 8.04 1.42 2.15
CA ALA A 113 8.69 2.59 2.75
C ALA A 113 9.87 2.18 3.64
N VAL A 114 9.70 1.15 4.47
CA VAL A 114 10.79 0.60 5.29
C VAL A 114 11.88 -0.02 4.39
N ALA A 115 11.49 -0.69 3.30
CA ALA A 115 12.43 -1.21 2.31
C ALA A 115 13.27 -0.10 1.66
N CYS A 116 12.76 1.11 1.49
CA CYS A 116 13.56 2.25 0.99
C CYS A 116 14.69 2.61 1.95
N VAL A 117 14.41 2.68 3.26
CA VAL A 117 15.45 2.95 4.26
C VAL A 117 16.49 1.83 4.30
N ALA A 118 16.04 0.58 4.30
CA ALA A 118 16.94 -0.58 4.26
C ALA A 118 17.79 -0.61 2.98
N GLY A 119 17.21 -0.26 1.82
CA GLY A 119 17.91 -0.18 0.54
C GLY A 119 18.97 0.91 0.51
N MET A 120 18.66 2.10 1.03
CA MET A 120 19.63 3.19 1.20
C MET A 120 20.79 2.76 2.11
N LEU A 121 20.50 2.11 3.24
CA LEU A 121 21.53 1.62 4.14
C LEU A 121 22.37 0.50 3.48
N ALA A 122 21.74 -0.40 2.71
CA ALA A 122 22.44 -1.46 1.99
C ALA A 122 23.42 -0.88 0.97
N TRP A 123 22.97 0.12 0.20
CA TRP A 123 23.82 0.89 -0.70
C TRP A 123 24.99 1.54 0.04
N TRP A 124 24.70 2.23 1.14
CA TRP A 124 25.71 2.93 1.92
C TRP A 124 26.77 1.98 2.47
N THR A 125 26.38 0.86 3.10
CA THR A 125 27.33 -0.12 3.67
C THR A 125 28.28 -0.72 2.63
N ARG A 126 27.90 -0.76 1.35
CA ARG A 126 28.75 -1.23 0.25
C ARG A 126 29.71 -0.16 -0.27
N ASN A 127 29.36 1.11 -0.15
CA ASN A 127 30.20 2.22 -0.57
C ASN A 127 31.17 2.70 0.52
N THR A 128 30.95 2.32 1.79
CA THR A 128 31.81 2.71 2.91
C THR A 128 32.91 1.66 3.14
N PRO A 129 34.20 1.98 2.90
CA PRO A 129 35.30 1.08 3.17
C PRO A 129 35.35 0.67 4.65
N GLY A 130 35.66 -0.61 4.93
CA GLY A 130 35.80 -1.13 6.30
C GLY A 130 34.53 -1.68 6.96
N VAL A 131 33.33 -1.42 6.40
CA VAL A 131 32.06 -1.92 6.97
C VAL A 131 31.69 -3.32 6.45
N GLY A 132 32.25 -3.76 5.31
CA GLY A 132 31.95 -5.06 4.69
C GLY A 132 32.97 -6.18 4.92
N GLY A 133 34.12 -5.89 5.53
CA GLY A 133 35.15 -6.89 5.86
C GLY A 133 35.78 -7.64 4.67
N ILE A 134 35.51 -7.27 3.42
CA ILE A 134 36.09 -7.83 2.20
C ILE A 134 36.95 -6.75 1.52
N GLN A 135 38.18 -7.11 1.16
CA GLN A 135 39.07 -6.27 0.34
C GLN A 135 39.50 -7.04 -0.92
N PRO A 136 39.30 -6.48 -2.12
CA PRO A 136 38.63 -5.20 -2.40
C PRO A 136 37.11 -5.27 -2.16
N PRO A 137 36.44 -4.16 -1.77
CA PRO A 137 34.99 -4.14 -1.58
C PRO A 137 34.26 -4.51 -2.87
N SER A 138 33.40 -5.53 -2.83
CA SER A 138 32.46 -5.80 -3.91
C SER A 138 31.45 -4.64 -3.98
N GLY A 139 31.44 -3.94 -5.12
CA GLY A 139 30.59 -2.76 -5.32
C GLY A 139 29.09 -3.07 -5.36
N VAL A 140 28.28 -2.02 -5.48
CA VAL A 140 26.81 -2.15 -5.60
C VAL A 140 26.46 -2.88 -6.90
N GLY A 141 25.81 -4.03 -6.77
CA GLY A 141 25.30 -4.79 -7.91
C GLY A 141 24.06 -4.15 -8.51
N ILE A 142 23.86 -4.33 -9.81
CA ILE A 142 22.70 -3.79 -10.54
C ILE A 142 21.36 -4.28 -9.98
N GLY A 143 21.32 -5.50 -9.42
CA GLY A 143 20.13 -6.02 -8.75
C GLY A 143 19.71 -5.15 -7.56
N LEU A 144 20.67 -4.68 -6.76
CA LEU A 144 20.39 -3.80 -5.63
C LEU A 144 19.84 -2.44 -6.10
N VAL A 145 20.42 -1.87 -7.16
CA VAL A 145 19.96 -0.60 -7.74
C VAL A 145 18.52 -0.70 -8.23
N LEU A 146 18.22 -1.74 -9.02
CA LEU A 146 16.87 -1.95 -9.56
C LEU A 146 15.85 -2.19 -8.45
N GLY A 147 16.20 -3.01 -7.45
CA GLY A 147 15.33 -3.27 -6.31
C GLY A 147 15.05 -2.01 -5.51
N PHE A 148 16.06 -1.17 -5.31
CA PHE A 148 15.92 0.09 -4.58
C PHE A 148 15.07 1.11 -5.34
N LEU A 149 15.25 1.25 -6.65
CA LEU A 149 14.39 2.10 -7.47
C LEU A 149 12.95 1.58 -7.50
N ALA A 150 12.76 0.27 -7.59
CA ALA A 150 11.44 -0.35 -7.54
C ALA A 150 10.74 -0.07 -6.20
N SER A 151 11.44 -0.17 -5.07
CA SER A 151 10.85 0.11 -3.75
C SER A 151 10.42 1.59 -3.61
N LEU A 152 11.19 2.53 -4.16
CA LEU A 152 10.80 3.94 -4.20
C LEU A 152 9.54 4.17 -5.04
N VAL A 153 9.48 3.56 -6.23
CA VAL A 153 8.32 3.65 -7.12
C VAL A 153 7.07 3.04 -6.46
N LEU A 154 7.20 1.86 -5.85
CA LEU A 154 6.11 1.20 -5.12
C LEU A 154 5.62 2.05 -3.96
N THR A 155 6.52 2.59 -3.15
CA THR A 155 6.17 3.46 -2.02
C THR A 155 5.38 4.67 -2.49
N PHE A 156 5.84 5.34 -3.54
CA PHE A 156 5.13 6.50 -4.09
C PHE A 156 3.73 6.13 -4.62
N HIS A 157 3.62 5.08 -5.42
CA HIS A 157 2.33 4.71 -6.03
C HIS A 157 1.33 4.18 -5.00
N TRP A 158 1.78 3.39 -4.03
CA TRP A 158 0.92 2.94 -2.95
C TRP A 158 0.48 4.09 -2.05
N ALA A 159 1.33 5.06 -1.76
CA ALA A 159 0.93 6.27 -1.05
C ALA A 159 -0.17 6.99 -1.85
N ARG A 160 0.01 7.20 -3.15
CA ARG A 160 -1.00 7.86 -3.99
C ARG A 160 -2.33 7.10 -4.05
N VAL A 161 -2.30 5.77 -4.09
CA VAL A 161 -3.51 4.91 -4.06
C VAL A 161 -4.23 5.02 -2.72
N VAL A 162 -3.48 4.91 -1.62
CA VAL A 162 -4.01 4.98 -0.26
C VAL A 162 -4.66 6.34 0.01
N TRP A 163 -3.99 7.44 -0.37
CA TRP A 163 -4.49 8.80 -0.14
C TRP A 163 -5.74 9.14 -0.95
N ALA A 164 -5.87 8.63 -2.18
CA ALA A 164 -7.03 8.91 -3.03
C ALA A 164 -8.35 8.46 -2.39
N ARG A 165 -8.31 7.39 -1.59
CA ARG A 165 -9.46 6.94 -0.81
C ARG A 165 -9.71 7.82 0.42
N SER A 166 -8.66 8.22 1.14
CA SER A 166 -8.81 9.05 2.35
C SER A 166 -9.53 10.37 2.05
N THR A 167 -9.28 10.97 0.88
CA THR A 167 -9.97 12.20 0.45
C THR A 167 -11.45 11.98 0.11
N TYR A 168 -11.81 10.82 -0.45
CA TYR A 168 -13.20 10.51 -0.78
C TYR A 168 -14.09 10.39 0.47
N HIS A 169 -13.59 9.74 1.53
CA HIS A 169 -14.32 9.65 2.80
C HIS A 169 -14.55 11.03 3.43
N LEU A 170 -13.55 11.92 3.39
CA LEU A 170 -13.68 13.28 3.90
C LEU A 170 -14.71 14.09 3.12
N ALA A 171 -14.73 14.00 1.78
CA ALA A 171 -15.71 14.70 0.95
C ALA A 171 -17.15 14.25 1.25
N LEU A 172 -17.35 12.94 1.45
CA LEU A 172 -18.67 12.37 1.77
C LEU A 172 -19.15 12.80 3.18
N GLU A 173 -18.24 12.92 4.14
CA GLU A 173 -18.55 13.46 5.47
C GLU A 173 -18.93 14.95 5.42
N GLU A 174 -18.24 15.75 4.59
CA GLU A 174 -18.58 17.16 4.39
C GLU A 174 -19.96 17.34 3.74
N GLU A 175 -20.33 16.53 2.75
CA GLU A 175 -21.67 16.56 2.17
C GLU A 175 -22.75 16.25 3.21
N ARG A 176 -22.56 15.20 4.02
CA ARG A 176 -23.51 14.87 5.10
C ARG A 176 -23.65 16.01 6.10
N ARG A 177 -22.56 16.72 6.41
CA ARG A 177 -22.60 17.91 7.28
C ARG A 177 -23.38 19.05 6.64
N LYS A 178 -23.18 19.31 5.33
CA LYS A 178 -23.92 20.34 4.58
C LYS A 178 -25.42 20.03 4.50
N GLU A 179 -25.78 18.78 4.24
CA GLU A 179 -27.18 18.35 4.19
C GLU A 179 -27.86 18.48 5.57
N ALA A 180 -27.17 18.11 6.65
CA ALA A 180 -27.69 18.29 8.01
C ALA A 180 -27.90 19.77 8.35
N ALA A 181 -26.93 20.63 8.02
CA ALA A 181 -27.06 22.07 8.20
C ALA A 181 -28.23 22.66 7.40
N ALA A 182 -28.41 22.26 6.13
CA ALA A 182 -29.53 22.69 5.30
C ALA A 182 -30.89 22.25 5.86
N ARG A 183 -30.98 21.04 6.43
CA ARG A 183 -32.20 20.56 7.10
C ARG A 183 -32.52 21.34 8.38
N GLU A 184 -31.51 21.69 9.17
CA GLU A 184 -31.68 22.53 10.35
C GLU A 184 -32.15 23.96 10.00
N GLU A 185 -31.60 24.55 8.94
CA GLU A 185 -32.04 25.86 8.44
C GLU A 185 -33.49 25.82 7.94
N ALA A 186 -33.86 24.78 7.18
CA ALA A 186 -35.23 24.58 6.73
C ALA A 186 -36.19 24.43 7.94
N ALA A 187 -35.81 23.64 8.96
CA ALA A 187 -36.60 23.47 10.18
C ALA A 187 -36.77 24.79 10.97
N LYS A 188 -35.71 25.60 11.11
CA LYS A 188 -35.76 26.92 11.75
C LYS A 188 -36.67 27.89 10.98
N SER A 189 -36.63 27.86 9.64
CA SER A 189 -37.49 28.73 8.81
C SER A 189 -38.98 28.43 8.97
N LEU A 190 -39.35 27.15 9.16
CA LEU A 190 -40.71 26.71 9.39
C LEU A 190 -41.22 27.11 10.79
N GLN A 191 -40.35 27.08 11.82
CA GLN A 191 -40.71 27.56 13.16
C GLN A 191 -40.92 29.08 13.22
N ARG A 192 -40.35 29.85 12.28
CA ARG A 192 -40.44 31.32 12.26
C ARG A 192 -41.77 31.86 11.71
N ARG A 193 -42.69 31.01 11.22
CA ARG A 193 -43.94 31.42 10.57
C ARG A 193 -45.08 30.51 11.05
N PRO A 194 -45.86 30.87 12.11
CA PRO A 194 -46.94 31.87 12.01
C PRO A 194 -47.17 32.72 13.29
N GLY A 195 -47.42 34.03 13.16
CA GLY A 195 -47.98 34.85 14.24
C GLY A 195 -47.51 36.31 14.39
N GLN A 196 -46.68 36.84 13.48
CA GLN A 196 -46.40 38.28 13.43
C GLN A 196 -46.95 38.83 12.12
N ASP A 197 -48.19 39.33 12.20
CA ASP A 197 -48.69 40.56 11.59
C ASP A 197 -50.11 40.81 12.13
#